data_AF-A0A7Z9H0W4-F1
#
_entry.id   AF-A0A7Z9H0W4-F1
#
_cell.length_a   1.000
_cell.length_b   1.000
_cell.length_c   1.000
_cell.angle_alpha   90.00
_cell.angle_beta   90.00
_cell.angle_gamma   90.00
#
_symmetry.space_group_name_H-M   'P 1'
#
loop_
_entity.id
_entity.type
_entity.pdbx_description
1 polymer ?
#
loop_
_entity_poly.entity_id
_entity_poly.type
_entity_poly.pdbx_seq_one_letter_code
_entity_poly.pdbx_strand_id
1 'polypeptide(L)'
;MPRYLLPCSCGQSIPIDTIQAGQEVRCSCGQAQLAPTLREIRQLPEAEPAMTQLRLIKEPWSAKRTSTFAIGLIATALSMGAVVMCQVKISRIASRLPSKDTMKAYEENMNAQIVENLSAEEAYEHFL
;
A
#
# COMPACT_ATOMS: atom_id res chain seq x y z
N MET A 1 25.36 -34.83 -10.22
CA MET A 1 25.09 -35.28 -8.85
C MET A 1 23.60 -35.61 -8.77
N PRO A 2 23.21 -36.79 -8.28
CA PRO A 2 21.81 -37.20 -8.21
C PRO A 2 21.06 -36.38 -7.15
N ARG A 3 19.88 -35.86 -7.51
CA ARG A 3 19.02 -35.07 -6.62
C ARG A 3 17.81 -35.91 -6.24
N TYR A 4 17.47 -35.90 -4.96
CA TYR A 4 16.37 -36.67 -4.39
C TYR A 4 15.32 -35.71 -3.83
N LEU A 5 14.04 -36.10 -3.89
CA LEU A 5 12.92 -35.26 -3.45
C LEU A 5 12.45 -35.71 -2.07
N LEU A 6 12.75 -34.91 -1.04
CA LEU A 6 12.27 -35.16 0.31
C LEU A 6 10.86 -34.58 0.50
N PRO A 7 9.83 -35.38 0.81
CA PRO A 7 8.52 -34.84 1.16
C PRO A 7 8.60 -34.11 2.51
N CYS A 8 8.12 -32.87 2.52
CA CYS A 8 7.98 -32.07 3.71
C CYS A 8 6.54 -32.18 4.26
N SER A 9 6.37 -32.03 5.58
CA SER A 9 5.05 -32.00 6.25
C SER A 9 4.10 -30.94 5.71
N CYS A 10 4.61 -29.92 5.00
CA CYS A 10 3.81 -28.90 4.32
C CYS A 10 3.23 -29.36 2.97
N GLY A 11 3.50 -30.60 2.54
CA GLY A 11 3.09 -31.13 1.24
C GLY A 11 3.97 -30.71 0.06
N GLN A 12 5.10 -30.05 0.32
CA GLN A 12 6.10 -29.67 -0.70
C GLN A 12 7.25 -30.68 -0.74
N SER A 13 7.85 -30.87 -1.91
CA SER A 13 9.06 -31.71 -2.06
C SER A 13 10.31 -30.84 -2.09
N ILE A 14 11.28 -31.14 -1.23
CA ILE A 14 12.55 -30.43 -1.13
C ILE A 14 13.60 -31.19 -1.96
N PRO A 15 14.21 -30.57 -2.99
CA PRO A 15 15.31 -31.19 -3.71
C PRO A 15 16.56 -31.17 -2.80
N ILE A 16 16.96 -32.34 -2.34
CA ILE A 16 18.16 -32.54 -1.53
C ILE A 16 19.21 -33.29 -2.33
N ASP A 17 20.48 -32.93 -2.11
CA ASP A 17 21.61 -33.72 -2.59
C ASP A 17 21.97 -34.79 -1.54
N THR A 18 22.60 -35.87 -1.99
CA THR A 18 23.23 -36.88 -1.13
C THR A 18 24.21 -36.27 -0.11
N ILE A 19 24.87 -35.17 -0.47
CA ILE A 19 25.80 -34.44 0.41
C ILE A 19 25.06 -33.80 1.61
N GLN A 20 23.76 -33.51 1.46
CA GLN A 20 22.94 -32.90 2.49
C GLN A 20 22.28 -33.93 3.43
N ALA A 21 22.62 -35.21 3.30
CA ALA A 21 22.13 -36.26 4.20
C ALA A 21 22.51 -35.99 5.66
N GLY A 22 21.54 -36.10 6.57
CA GLY A 22 21.74 -35.80 7.99
C GLY A 22 22.01 -34.33 8.30
N GLN A 23 21.85 -33.42 7.32
CA GLN A 23 21.90 -31.97 7.54
C GLN A 23 20.49 -31.41 7.74
N GLU A 24 20.37 -30.28 8.44
CA GLU A 24 19.12 -29.52 8.47
C GLU A 24 18.92 -28.78 7.15
N VAL A 25 17.87 -29.16 6.41
CA VAL A 25 17.46 -28.46 5.20
C VAL A 25 16.24 -27.60 5.50
N ARG A 26 16.28 -26.33 5.08
CA ARG A 26 15.15 -25.42 5.21
C ARG A 26 14.23 -25.57 4.03
N CYS A 27 12.98 -25.92 4.31
CA CYS A 27 11.92 -25.90 3.32
C CYS A 27 11.52 -24.46 2.99
N SER A 28 10.96 -24.24 1.81
CA SER A 28 10.42 -22.93 1.40
C SER A 28 9.23 -22.47 2.25
N CYS A 29 8.60 -23.38 2.99
CA CYS A 29 7.61 -23.06 4.02
C CYS A 29 8.22 -22.43 5.29
N GLY A 30 9.55 -22.41 5.42
CA GLY A 30 10.28 -21.88 6.59
C GLY A 30 10.54 -22.91 7.69
N GLN A 31 10.04 -24.15 7.54
CA GLN A 31 10.36 -25.23 8.47
C GLN A 31 11.75 -25.81 8.18
N ALA A 32 12.56 -25.95 9.23
CA ALA A 32 13.79 -26.73 9.17
C ALA A 32 13.42 -28.21 9.38
N GLN A 33 13.78 -29.04 8.42
CA GLN A 33 13.58 -30.49 8.49
C GLN A 33 14.92 -31.18 8.37
N LEU A 34 15.15 -32.18 9.22
CA LEU A 34 16.35 -32.99 9.13
C LEU A 34 16.26 -33.84 7.86
N ALA A 35 17.24 -33.69 6.98
CA ALA A 35 17.37 -34.57 5.83
C ALA A 35 17.63 -36.01 6.34
N PRO A 36 16.89 -37.00 5.83
CA PRO A 36 17.05 -38.39 6.24
C PRO A 36 18.46 -38.90 5.92
N THR A 37 18.81 -40.04 6.50
CA THR A 37 20.17 -40.59 6.38
C THR A 37 20.49 -40.97 4.92
N LEU A 38 21.79 -41.05 4.57
CA LEU A 38 22.23 -41.48 3.23
C LEU A 38 21.58 -42.79 2.76
N ARG A 39 21.35 -43.72 3.70
CA ARG A 39 20.73 -45.01 3.44
C ARG A 39 19.25 -44.88 3.07
N GLU A 40 18.53 -43.97 3.72
CA GLU A 40 17.13 -43.68 3.44
C GLU A 40 16.98 -42.84 2.17
N ILE A 41 17.87 -41.89 1.89
CA ILE A 41 17.88 -41.13 0.63
C ILE A 41 18.02 -42.06 -0.59
N ARG A 42 18.84 -43.11 -0.49
CA ARG A 42 18.98 -44.14 -1.54
C ARG A 42 17.76 -45.06 -1.67
N GLN A 43 16.85 -45.04 -0.70
CA GLN A 43 15.56 -45.75 -0.76
C GLN A 43 14.43 -44.85 -1.28
N LEU A 44 14.63 -43.53 -1.36
CA LEU A 44 13.70 -42.63 -2.02
C LEU A 44 13.82 -42.78 -3.54
N PRO A 45 12.70 -42.66 -4.28
CA PRO A 45 12.72 -42.74 -5.74
C PRO A 45 13.70 -41.69 -6.29
N GLU A 46 14.67 -42.16 -7.08
CA GLU A 46 15.56 -41.29 -7.84
C GLU A 46 14.71 -40.40 -8.76
N ALA A 47 15.09 -39.13 -8.89
CA ALA A 47 14.55 -38.30 -9.95
C ALA A 47 15.06 -38.85 -11.29
N GLU A 48 14.36 -39.84 -11.85
CA GLU A 48 14.51 -40.21 -13.25
C GLU A 48 14.47 -38.92 -14.10
N PRO A 49 15.26 -38.81 -15.18
CA PRO A 49 15.16 -37.71 -16.14
C PRO A 49 13.87 -37.88 -16.97
N ALA A 50 12.72 -37.83 -16.30
CA ALA A 50 11.41 -37.87 -16.92
C ALA A 50 11.15 -36.52 -17.59
N MET A 51 11.52 -36.44 -18.86
CA MET A 51 10.70 -35.76 -19.85
C MET A 51 9.23 -36.10 -19.54
N THR A 52 8.36 -35.09 -19.46
CA THR A 52 6.93 -35.20 -19.07
C THR A 52 6.65 -35.09 -17.57
N GLN A 53 6.93 -33.92 -17.02
CA GLN A 53 5.89 -33.00 -16.58
C GLN A 53 6.61 -31.74 -16.10
N LEU A 54 6.72 -30.78 -17.01
CA LEU A 54 6.68 -29.37 -16.63
C LEU A 54 5.30 -29.12 -16.00
N ARG A 55 5.02 -29.73 -14.83
CA ARG A 55 4.32 -28.98 -13.80
C ARG A 55 5.23 -27.78 -13.63
N LEU A 56 4.79 -26.69 -14.25
CA LEU A 56 4.95 -25.35 -13.76
C LEU A 56 4.59 -25.40 -12.27
N ILE A 57 5.49 -25.94 -11.45
CA ILE A 57 5.80 -25.36 -10.17
C ILE A 57 6.38 -24.01 -10.59
N LYS A 58 5.49 -23.08 -10.97
CA LYS A 58 5.68 -21.68 -10.65
C LYS A 58 5.89 -21.77 -9.15
N GLU A 59 7.15 -21.82 -8.73
CA GLU A 59 7.54 -21.38 -7.42
C GLU A 59 6.74 -20.10 -7.24
N PRO A 60 5.76 -20.04 -6.32
CA PRO A 60 5.03 -18.81 -6.11
C PRO A 60 6.05 -17.87 -5.48
N TRP A 61 6.81 -17.20 -6.34
CA TRP A 61 7.83 -16.24 -6.00
C TRP A 61 7.17 -15.24 -5.08
N SER A 62 7.40 -15.44 -3.79
CA SER A 62 6.89 -14.66 -2.69
C SER A 62 5.50 -14.07 -2.91
N ALA A 63 4.46 -14.89 -3.08
CA ALA A 63 3.08 -14.39 -3.10
C ALA A 63 2.78 -13.46 -1.90
N LYS A 64 3.45 -13.71 -0.76
CA LYS A 64 3.47 -12.83 0.41
C LYS A 64 4.19 -11.48 0.22
N ARG A 65 5.31 -11.40 -0.52
CA ARG A 65 6.01 -10.12 -0.78
C ARG A 65 5.32 -9.30 -1.89
N THR A 66 4.71 -9.94 -2.88
CA THR A 66 3.95 -9.21 -3.91
C THR A 66 2.69 -8.56 -3.32
N SER A 67 2.09 -9.17 -2.30
CA SER A 67 0.92 -8.62 -1.61
C SER A 67 1.22 -7.31 -0.86
N THR A 68 2.37 -7.18 -0.18
CA THR A 68 2.70 -5.93 0.54
C THR A 68 2.94 -4.77 -0.42
N PHE A 69 3.57 -5.03 -1.57
CA PHE A 69 3.75 -4.02 -2.62
C PHE A 69 2.42 -3.60 -3.26
N ALA A 70 1.54 -4.55 -3.56
CA ALA A 70 0.23 -4.25 -4.14
C ALA A 70 -0.64 -3.43 -3.19
N ILE A 71 -0.68 -3.77 -1.89
CA ILE A 71 -1.41 -3.02 -0.87
C ILE A 71 -0.86 -1.60 -0.75
N GLY A 72 0.47 -1.45 -0.69
CA GLY A 72 1.11 -0.14 -0.63
C GLY A 72 0.79 0.74 -1.84
N LEU A 73 0.81 0.16 -3.05
CA LEU A 73 0.51 0.89 -4.29
C LEU A 73 -0.97 1.33 -4.37
N ILE A 74 -1.90 0.48 -3.90
CA ILE A 74 -3.32 0.85 -3.83
C ILE A 74 -3.53 1.97 -2.80
N ALA A 75 -2.91 1.87 -1.62
CA ALA A 75 -3.03 2.88 -0.58
C ALA A 75 -2.49 4.25 -1.02
N THR A 76 -1.34 4.28 -1.70
CA THR A 76 -0.78 5.53 -2.24
C THR A 76 -1.62 6.10 -3.36
N ALA A 77 -2.15 5.26 -4.26
CA ALA A 77 -3.05 5.71 -5.32
C ALA A 77 -4.35 6.33 -4.75
N LEU A 78 -4.94 5.70 -3.73
CA LEU A 78 -6.14 6.23 -3.07
C LEU A 78 -5.86 7.54 -2.33
N SER A 79 -4.73 7.62 -1.61
CA SER A 79 -4.33 8.85 -0.91
C SER A 79 -4.10 10.00 -1.90
N MET A 80 -3.36 9.75 -2.98
CA MET A 80 -3.09 10.76 -4.00
C MET A 80 -4.38 11.20 -4.70
N GLY A 81 -5.28 10.27 -5.02
CA GLY A 81 -6.59 10.59 -5.59
C GLY A 81 -7.46 11.46 -4.65
N ALA A 82 -7.49 11.13 -3.36
CA ALA A 82 -8.22 11.91 -2.35
C ALA A 82 -7.65 13.33 -2.21
N VAL A 83 -6.32 13.48 -2.21
CA VAL A 83 -5.66 14.79 -2.14
C VAL A 83 -6.02 15.63 -3.37
N VAL A 84 -5.93 15.07 -4.58
CA VAL A 84 -6.31 15.80 -5.80
C VAL A 84 -7.78 16.19 -5.77
N MET A 85 -8.68 15.29 -5.34
CA MET A 85 -10.11 15.59 -5.23
C MET A 85 -10.39 16.71 -4.22
N CYS A 86 -9.74 16.67 -3.04
CA CYS A 86 -9.84 17.71 -2.03
C CYS A 86 -9.31 19.05 -2.55
N GLN A 87 -8.16 19.05 -3.22
CA GLN A 87 -7.58 20.27 -3.80
C GLN A 87 -8.48 20.89 -4.86
N VAL A 88 -9.08 20.07 -5.75
CA VAL A 88 -10.04 20.56 -6.75
C VAL A 88 -11.29 21.14 -6.08
N LYS A 89 -11.82 20.49 -5.04
CA LYS A 89 -12.97 21.01 -4.29
C LYS A 89 -12.66 22.31 -3.57
N ILE A 90 -11.53 22.39 -2.87
CA ILE A 90 -11.08 23.60 -2.18
C ILE A 90 -10.83 24.71 -3.19
N SER A 91 -10.18 24.44 -4.30
CA SER A 91 -9.96 25.40 -5.38
C SER A 91 -11.27 25.94 -5.96
N ARG A 92 -12.27 25.07 -6.19
CA ARG A 92 -13.61 25.48 -6.64
C ARG A 92 -14.40 26.27 -5.60
N ILE A 93 -14.21 25.98 -4.32
CA ILE A 93 -14.82 26.75 -3.23
C ILE A 93 -14.12 28.11 -3.10
N ALA A 94 -12.80 28.13 -3.17
CA ALA A 94 -11.99 29.35 -3.12
C ALA A 94 -12.30 30.28 -4.31
N SER A 95 -12.54 29.74 -5.50
CA SER A 95 -12.98 30.53 -6.65
C SER A 95 -14.39 31.12 -6.49
N ARG A 96 -15.20 30.60 -5.56
CA ARG A 96 -16.52 31.14 -5.22
C ARG A 96 -16.47 32.14 -4.05
N LEU A 97 -15.33 32.23 -3.35
CA LEU A 97 -15.19 33.21 -2.29
C LEU A 97 -15.00 34.59 -2.94
N PRO A 98 -15.71 35.62 -2.43
CA PRO A 98 -15.49 36.99 -2.84
C PRO A 98 -14.00 37.33 -2.68
N SER A 99 -13.41 37.97 -3.69
CA SER A 99 -12.01 38.38 -3.64
C SER A 99 -11.79 39.31 -2.44
N LYS A 100 -10.57 39.36 -1.91
CA LYS A 100 -10.23 40.28 -0.81
C LYS A 100 -10.61 41.74 -1.15
N ASP A 101 -10.55 42.11 -2.43
CA ASP A 101 -10.90 43.45 -2.89
C ASP A 101 -12.40 43.73 -2.73
N THR A 102 -13.25 42.73 -3.01
CA THR A 102 -14.71 42.86 -2.77
C THR A 102 -15.06 42.94 -1.28
N MET A 103 -14.31 42.25 -0.41
CA MET A 103 -14.50 42.36 1.05
C MET A 103 -14.10 43.75 1.55
N LYS A 104 -13.00 44.33 1.03
CA LYS A 104 -12.60 45.70 1.35
C LYS A 104 -13.60 46.73 0.86
N ALA A 105 -14.12 46.56 -0.36
CA ALA A 105 -15.15 47.45 -0.89
C ALA A 105 -16.45 47.36 -0.06
N TYR A 106 -16.81 46.17 0.41
CA TYR A 106 -17.95 46.01 1.33
C TYR A 106 -17.71 46.69 2.68
N GLU A 107 -16.52 46.52 3.25
CA GLU A 107 -16.11 47.16 4.51
C GLU A 107 -16.10 48.69 4.41
N GLU A 108 -15.57 49.24 3.32
CA GLU A 108 -15.54 50.68 3.05
C GLU A 108 -16.95 51.26 2.91
N ASN A 109 -17.82 50.59 2.15
CA ASN A 109 -19.23 51.00 2.03
C ASN A 109 -19.97 50.94 3.36
N MET A 110 -19.74 49.90 4.17
CA MET A 110 -20.35 49.76 5.49
C MET A 110 -19.89 50.88 6.44
N ASN A 111 -18.59 51.20 6.45
CA ASN A 111 -18.05 52.28 7.28
C ASN A 111 -18.61 53.65 6.88
N ALA A 112 -18.76 53.91 5.57
CA ALA A 112 -19.38 55.14 5.08
C ALA A 112 -20.83 55.29 5.57
N GLN A 113 -21.63 54.22 5.49
CA GLN A 113 -23.00 54.21 5.99
C GLN A 113 -23.09 54.42 7.50
N ILE A 114 -22.17 53.84 8.27
CA ILE A 114 -22.14 54.02 9.74
C ILE A 114 -21.88 55.49 10.08
N VAL A 115 -20.91 56.13 9.45
CA VAL A 115 -20.59 57.55 9.71
C VAL A 115 -21.77 58.46 9.35
N GLU A 116 -22.43 58.19 8.22
CA GLU A 116 -23.62 58.94 7.82
C GLU A 116 -24.76 58.82 8.84
N ASN A 117 -25.06 57.59 9.29
CA ASN A 117 -26.08 57.35 10.32
C ASN A 117 -25.72 58.00 11.67
N LEU A 118 -24.46 57.93 12.10
CA LEU A 118 -24.01 58.56 13.34
C LEU A 118 -24.19 60.08 13.29
N SER A 119 -23.81 60.70 12.16
CA SER A 119 -23.97 62.14 11.97
C SER A 119 -25.43 62.59 11.94
N ALA A 120 -26.34 61.72 11.46
CA ALA A 120 -27.77 61.98 11.47
C ALA A 120 -28.36 61.91 12.89
N GLU A 121 -27.91 60.97 13.73
CA GLU A 121 -28.31 60.90 15.15
C GLU A 121 -27.80 62.10 15.95
N GLU A 122 -26.53 62.50 15.78
CA GLU A 122 -25.97 63.69 16.44
C GLU A 122 -26.72 64.97 16.05
N ALA A 123 -27.08 65.11 14.77
CA ALA A 123 -27.88 66.24 14.30
C ALA A 123 -29.30 66.23 14.90
N TYR A 124 -29.89 65.06 15.14
CA TYR A 124 -31.21 64.95 15.77
C TYR A 124 -31.17 65.32 17.26
N GLU A 125 -30.17 64.86 18.02
CA GLU A 125 -30.05 65.20 19.44
C GLU A 125 -29.83 66.70 19.68
N HIS A 126 -29.15 67.41 18.77
CA HIS A 126 -28.94 68.86 18.91
C HIS A 126 -30.23 69.69 18.68
N PHE A 127 -31.28 69.10 18.11
CA PHE A 127 -32.57 69.76 17.87
C PHE A 127 -33.63 69.51 18.96
N LEU A 128 -33.41 68.57 19.87
CA LEU A 128 -34.26 68.25 21.03
C LEU A 128 -33.89 69.11 22.26
#